data_AF-A0A0F7LSB1-F1
#
_entry.id   AF-A0A0F7LSB1-F1
#
_cell.length_a   1.000
_cell.length_b   1.000
_cell.length_c   1.000
_cell.angle_alpha   90.00
_cell.angle_beta   90.00
_cell.angle_gamma   90.00
#
_symmetry.space_group_name_H-M   'P 1'
#
loop_
_entity.id
_entity.type
_entity.pdbx_description
1 polymer ?
#
loop_
_entity_poly.entity_id
_entity_poly.type
_entity_poly.pdbx_seq_one_letter_code
_entity_poly.pdbx_strand_id
1 'polypeptide(L)' 'MIMKIISILMKIVMHIIQGIIGAVSVFSVMGLVYFTLMSTSENRYQYAIVSGTCLALSAFFYYITEKIKEKCRLFQ' A
#
# COMPACT_ATOMS: atom_id res chain seq x y z
N MET A 1 -9.01 27.19 15.47
CA MET A 1 -7.57 26.80 15.53
C MET A 1 -7.40 25.28 15.60
N ILE A 2 -8.10 24.60 16.52
CA ILE A 2 -8.11 23.13 16.66
C ILE A 2 -8.43 22.39 15.35
N MET A 3 -9.46 22.81 14.59
CA MET A 3 -9.79 22.18 13.31
C MET A 3 -8.68 22.30 12.24
N LYS A 4 -7.90 23.39 12.24
CA LYS A 4 -6.76 23.55 11.32
C LYS A 4 -5.64 22.57 11.63
N ILE A 5 -5.38 22.32 12.92
CA ILE A 5 -4.38 21.34 13.36
C ILE A 5 -4.79 19.93 12.96
N ILE A 6 -6.06 19.57 13.16
CA ILE A 6 -6.61 18.26 12.76
C ILE A 6 -6.52 18.05 11.24
N SER A 7 -6.80 19.09 10.44
CA SER A 7 -6.68 19.04 8.97
C SER A 7 -5.23 18.82 8.51
N ILE A 8 -4.25 19.47 9.14
CA ILE A 8 -2.83 19.28 8.83
C ILE A 8 -2.39 17.86 9.22
N LEU A 9 -2.80 17.38 10.40
CA LEU A 9 -2.50 16.03 10.85
C LEU A 9 -3.05 14.97 9.88
N MET A 10 -4.30 15.13 9.41
CA MET A 10 -4.92 14.28 8.39
C MET A 10 -4.09 14.21 7.11
N LYS A 11 -3.59 15.35 6.61
CA LYS A 11 -2.73 15.38 5.41
C LYS A 11 -1.44 14.61 5.60
N ILE A 12 -0.78 14.78 6.75
CA ILE A 12 0.47 14.07 7.07
C ILE A 12 0.24 12.55 7.10
N VAL A 13 -0.82 12.11 7.79
CA VAL A 13 -1.19 10.69 7.86
C VAL A 13 -1.45 10.12 6.46
N MET A 14 -2.16 10.86 5.60
CA MET A 14 -2.43 10.44 4.23
C MET A 14 -1.15 10.23 3.40
N HIS A 15 -0.16 11.14 3.54
CA HIS A 15 1.13 11.01 2.85
C HIS A 15 1.94 9.82 3.37
N ILE A 16 1.91 9.55 4.68
CA ILE A 16 2.57 8.37 5.27
C ILE A 16 1.97 7.08 4.69
N ILE A 17 0.63 6.98 4.64
CA ILE A 17 -0.04 5.79 4.10
C ILE A 17 0.26 5.63 2.61
N GLN A 18 0.27 6.71 1.82
CA GLN A 18 0.69 6.66 0.42
C GLN A 18 2.13 6.16 0.25
N GLY A 19 3.05 6.58 1.13
CA GLY A 19 4.42 6.09 1.14
C GLY A 19 4.51 4.58 1.42
N ILE A 20 3.73 4.08 2.38
CA ILE A 20 3.66 2.65 2.71
C ILE A 20 3.11 1.84 1.53
N ILE A 21 2.03 2.31 0.89
CA ILE A 21 1.45 1.68 -0.31
C ILE A 21 2.51 1.58 -1.43
N GLY A 22 3.25 2.66 -1.67
CA GLY A 22 4.35 2.67 -2.65
C GLY A 22 5.42 1.62 -2.34
N ALA A 23 5.90 1.58 -1.09
CA ALA A 23 6.93 0.63 -0.67
C ALA A 23 6.48 -0.84 -0.81
N VAL A 24 5.26 -1.16 -0.35
CA VAL A 24 4.68 -2.52 -0.44
C VAL A 24 4.48 -2.94 -1.90
N SER A 25 4.09 -1.99 -2.76
CA SER A 25 3.91 -2.26 -4.20
C SER A 25 5.24 -2.59 -4.88
N VAL A 26 6.29 -1.81 -4.63
CA VAL A 26 7.63 -2.06 -5.17
C VAL A 26 8.19 -3.40 -4.66
N PHE A 27 7.99 -3.70 -3.37
CA PHE A 27 8.40 -4.97 -2.79
C PHE A 27 7.70 -6.16 -3.46
N SER A 28 6.41 -6.01 -3.77
CA SER A 28 5.68 -7.04 -4.50
C SER A 28 6.18 -7.24 -5.93
N VAL A 29 6.49 -6.16 -6.65
CA VAL A 29 7.01 -6.27 -8.03
C VAL A 29 8.37 -6.97 -8.01
N MET A 30 9.24 -6.61 -7.05
CA MET A 30 10.51 -7.30 -6.82
C MET A 30 10.29 -8.80 -6.55
N GLY A 31 9.38 -9.16 -5.65
CA GLY A 31 9.06 -10.57 -5.38
C GLY A 31 8.56 -11.32 -6.61
N LEU A 32 7.78 -10.66 -7.49
CA LEU A 32 7.29 -11.25 -8.74
C LEU A 32 8.43 -11.47 -9.75
N VAL A 33 9.38 -10.52 -9.84
CA VAL A 33 10.58 -10.66 -10.68
C VAL A 33 11.45 -11.82 -10.19
N TYR A 34 11.66 -11.95 -8.88
CA TYR A 34 12.38 -13.10 -8.30
C TYR A 34 11.66 -14.42 -8.58
N PHE A 35 10.33 -14.45 -8.50
CA PHE A 35 9.55 -15.61 -8.93
C PHE A 35 9.82 -16.00 -10.39
N THR A 36 9.83 -15.04 -11.30
CA THR A 36 10.09 -15.32 -12.72
C THR A 36 11.52 -15.85 -12.94
N LEU A 37 12.51 -15.30 -12.22
CA LEU A 37 13.92 -15.66 -12.39
C LEU A 37 14.34 -16.98 -11.70
N MET A 38 13.62 -17.43 -10.67
CA MET A 38 14.01 -18.64 -9.92
C MET A 38 13.79 -19.93 -10.74
N SER A 39 14.77 -20.82 -10.79
CA SER A 39 14.68 -22.10 -11.52
C SER A 39 13.97 -23.20 -10.71
N THR A 40 14.13 -23.21 -9.38
CA THR A 40 13.54 -24.19 -8.47
C THR A 40 12.09 -23.86 -8.12
N SER A 41 11.19 -24.83 -8.32
CA SER A 41 9.74 -24.70 -8.17
C SER A 41 9.28 -24.39 -6.73
N GLU A 42 9.95 -24.95 -5.73
CA GLU A 42 9.54 -24.81 -4.32
C GLU A 42 9.66 -23.36 -3.81
N ASN A 43 10.77 -22.69 -4.13
CA ASN A 43 10.98 -21.28 -3.81
C ASN A 43 10.08 -20.37 -4.66
N ARG A 44 9.81 -20.73 -5.92
CA ARG A 44 8.91 -19.99 -6.82
C ARG A 44 7.54 -19.75 -6.18
N TYR A 45 6.87 -20.79 -5.71
CA TYR A 45 5.52 -20.63 -5.15
C TYR A 45 5.50 -19.75 -3.91
N GLN A 46 6.53 -19.81 -3.05
CA GLN A 46 6.63 -18.91 -1.90
C GLN A 46 6.71 -17.43 -2.32
N TYR A 47 7.57 -17.09 -3.29
CA TYR A 47 7.67 -15.73 -3.80
C TYR A 47 6.39 -15.26 -4.50
N ALA A 48 5.70 -16.14 -5.23
CA ALA A 48 4.41 -15.82 -5.85
C ALA A 48 3.32 -15.52 -4.80
N ILE A 49 3.24 -16.33 -3.73
CA ILE A 49 2.27 -16.14 -2.64
C ILE A 49 2.55 -14.85 -1.89
N VAL A 50 3.81 -14.58 -1.53
CA VAL A 50 4.22 -13.35 -0.83
C VAL A 50 3.93 -12.12 -1.68
N SER A 51 4.24 -12.16 -2.98
CA SER A 51 3.97 -11.06 -3.91
C SER A 51 2.47 -10.84 -4.07
N GLY A 52 1.69 -11.90 -4.31
CA GLY A 52 0.23 -11.80 -4.39
C GLY A 52 -0.39 -11.19 -3.14
N THR A 53 0.11 -11.57 -1.96
CA THR A 53 -0.35 -11.04 -0.67
C THR A 53 0.01 -9.57 -0.50
N CYS A 54 1.22 -9.15 -0.89
CA CYS A 54 1.63 -7.75 -0.87
C CYS A 54 0.81 -6.88 -1.82
N LEU A 55 0.48 -7.37 -3.03
CA LEU A 55 -0.40 -6.68 -3.97
C LEU A 55 -1.81 -6.50 -3.41
N ALA A 56 -2.38 -7.55 -2.83
CA ALA A 56 -3.71 -7.49 -2.21
C ALA A 56 -3.75 -6.50 -1.04
N LEU A 57 -2.74 -6.51 -0.17
CA LEU A 57 -2.59 -5.55 0.93
C LEU A 57 -2.44 -4.12 0.41
N SER A 58 -1.60 -3.90 -0.61
CA SER A 58 -1.42 -2.58 -1.22
C SER A 58 -2.73 -2.02 -1.77
N ALA A 59 -3.49 -2.84 -2.52
CA ALA A 59 -4.79 -2.45 -3.05
C ALA A 59 -5.81 -2.15 -1.95
N PHE A 60 -5.82 -2.94 -0.86
CA PHE A 60 -6.69 -2.71 0.29
C PHE A 60 -6.36 -1.39 1.01
N PHE A 61 -5.08 -1.12 1.27
CA PHE A 61 -4.65 0.15 1.86
C PHE A 61 -4.96 1.33 0.95
N TYR A 62 -4.79 1.18 -0.36
CA TYR A 62 -5.17 2.21 -1.33
C TYR A 62 -6.67 2.52 -1.27
N TYR A 63 -7.51 1.49 -1.30
CA TYR A 63 -8.96 1.64 -1.20
C TYR A 63 -9.42 2.32 0.10
N ILE A 64 -8.85 1.92 1.24
CA ILE A 64 -9.14 2.59 2.52
C ILE A 64 -8.69 4.05 2.48
N THR A 65 -7.52 4.33 1.92
CA THR A 65 -6.98 5.70 1.82
C THR A 65 -7.89 6.57 0.97
N GLU A 66 -8.36 6.07 -0.18
CA GLU A 66 -9.35 6.78 -1.01
C GLU A 66 -10.66 7.03 -0.25
N LYS A 67 -11.17 6.03 0.48
CA LYS A 67 -12.41 6.19 1.26
C LYS A 67 -12.26 7.19 2.41
N ILE A 68 -11.12 7.20 3.08
CA ILE A 68 -10.81 8.22 4.11
C ILE A 68 -10.73 9.61 3.45
N LYS A 69 -10.08 9.72 2.29
CA LYS A 69 -9.96 10.99 1.54
C LYS A 69 -11.32 11.52 1.09
N GLU A 70 -12.20 10.65 0.62
CA GLU A 70 -13.59 10.97 0.25
C GLU A 70 -14.36 11.51 1.46
N LYS A 71 -14.30 10.82 2.62
CA LYS A 71 -14.92 11.31 3.85
C LYS A 71 -14.29 12.62 4.34
N CYS A 72 -12.97 12.74 4.36
CA CYS A 72 -12.31 13.98 4.78
C CYS A 72 -12.63 15.18 3.90
N ARG A 73 -12.80 14.98 2.60
CA ARG A 73 -13.20 16.03 1.67
C ARG A 73 -14.67 16.45 1.88
N LEU A 74 -15.52 15.53 2.34
CA LEU A 74 -16.88 15.83 2.81
C LEU A 74 -16.92 16.62 4.13
N PHE A 75 -15.88 16.52 4.96
CA PHE A 75 -15.75 17.21 6.25
C PHE A 75 -14.96 18.53 6.18
N GLN A 76 -14.45 18.91 5.00
CA GLN A 76 -13.72 20.18 4.77
C GLN A 76 -14.63 21.18 4.05
#